data_AF-A0A4R8AX67-F1
#
_entry.id   AF-A0A4R8AX67-F1
#
_cell.length_a   1.000
_cell.length_b   1.000
_cell.length_c   1.000
_cell.angle_alpha   90.00
_cell.angle_beta   90.00
_cell.angle_gamma   90.00
#
_symmetry.space_group_name_H-M   'P 1'
#
loop_
_entity.id
_entity.type
_entity.pdbx_description
1 polymer ?
#
loop_
_entity_poly.entity_id
_entity_poly.type
_entity_poly.pdbx_seq_one_letter_code
_entity_poly.pdbx_strand_id
1 'polypeptide(L)'
;MAKKHVVVQGATLKCQFSVAPQTDILKVLTQKKHFANDHESESKLIATSKEIGQTLEKNTFGKCKKQPSGNDYLPCVVQITKWSNFYEKVTLSNNGKILLEDSKATCPMGTTDCISITKNGQKAELTKTHFMKANPMISNIINPLVDISEFKNELNGVPEVEK
;
A
#
# COMPACT_ATOMS: atom_id res chain seq x y z
N MET A 1 11.88 16.63 1.82
CA MET A 1 11.51 15.68 0.75
C MET A 1 10.59 14.63 1.35
N ALA A 2 9.31 14.59 0.96
CA ALA A 2 8.39 13.57 1.45
C ALA A 2 8.85 12.18 0.97
N LYS A 3 8.98 11.23 1.88
CA LYS A 3 9.35 9.84 1.55
C LYS A 3 8.20 9.24 0.76
N LYS A 4 8.33 9.13 -0.56
CA LYS A 4 7.34 8.46 -1.40
C LYS A 4 7.48 6.96 -1.24
N HIS A 5 6.39 6.29 -0.88
CA HIS A 5 6.39 4.84 -0.71
C HIS A 5 5.89 4.14 -1.97
N VAL A 6 6.47 2.97 -2.23
CA VAL A 6 6.05 2.06 -3.30
C VAL A 6 4.72 1.40 -2.93
N VAL A 7 3.88 1.13 -3.92
CA VAL A 7 2.60 0.45 -3.73
C VAL A 7 2.81 -1.05 -3.85
N VAL A 8 2.27 -1.81 -2.91
CA VAL A 8 2.35 -3.28 -2.89
C VAL A 8 0.96 -3.92 -2.90
N GLN A 9 0.93 -5.23 -3.11
CA GLN A 9 -0.22 -6.10 -2.90
C GLN A 9 -0.93 -5.75 -1.59
N GLY A 10 -2.26 -5.58 -1.65
CA GLY A 10 -3.03 -5.17 -0.47
C GLY A 10 -3.22 -3.66 -0.34
N ALA A 11 -2.75 -2.86 -1.31
CA ALA A 11 -2.99 -1.43 -1.33
C ALA A 11 -4.48 -1.10 -1.39
N THR A 12 -4.91 -0.10 -0.61
CA THR A 12 -6.30 0.34 -0.55
C THR A 12 -6.53 1.48 -1.54
N LEU A 13 -7.45 1.28 -2.48
CA LEU A 13 -7.86 2.29 -3.46
C LEU A 13 -9.19 2.93 -3.07
N LYS A 14 -9.37 4.19 -3.46
CA LYS A 14 -10.60 4.96 -3.28
C LYS A 14 -10.95 5.71 -4.56
N CYS A 15 -12.21 5.65 -4.98
CA CYS A 15 -12.73 6.45 -6.09
C CYS A 15 -13.37 7.74 -5.58
N GLN A 16 -13.07 8.87 -6.23
CA GLN A 16 -13.64 10.18 -5.89
C GLN A 16 -15.15 10.30 -6.24
N PHE A 17 -15.62 9.49 -7.17
CA PHE A 17 -17.01 9.51 -7.64
C PHE A 17 -17.91 8.49 -6.96
N SER A 18 -17.41 7.79 -5.94
CA SER A 18 -18.26 6.88 -5.17
C SER A 18 -19.27 7.67 -4.34
N VAL A 19 -20.55 7.26 -4.37
CA VAL A 19 -21.63 7.89 -3.61
C VAL A 19 -21.43 7.71 -2.10
N ALA A 20 -21.07 6.49 -1.69
CA ALA A 20 -20.68 6.15 -0.33
C ALA A 20 -19.21 5.75 -0.37
N PRO A 21 -18.31 6.37 0.42
CA PRO A 21 -16.87 6.20 0.30
C PRO A 21 -16.44 4.76 0.62
N GLN A 22 -16.55 3.87 -0.35
CA GLN A 22 -16.08 2.50 -0.27
C GLN A 22 -14.66 2.43 -0.80
N THR A 23 -13.87 1.61 -0.14
CA THR A 23 -12.49 1.33 -0.49
C THR A 23 -12.36 -0.13 -0.90
N ASP A 24 -11.47 -0.40 -1.84
CA ASP A 24 -11.21 -1.74 -2.35
C ASP A 24 -9.71 -2.02 -2.32
N ILE A 25 -9.35 -3.30 -2.38
CA ILE A 25 -7.99 -3.79 -2.22
C ILE A 25 -7.42 -4.16 -3.60
N LEU A 26 -6.25 -3.61 -3.91
CA LEU A 26 -5.50 -3.89 -5.13
C LEU A 26 -4.81 -5.26 -5.03
N LYS A 27 -5.05 -6.08 -6.05
CA LYS A 27 -4.42 -7.37 -6.29
C LYS A 27 -3.54 -7.28 -7.55
N VAL A 28 -2.24 -7.46 -7.35
CA VAL A 28 -1.20 -7.49 -8.37
C VAL A 28 -1.29 -8.83 -9.10
N LEU A 29 -1.64 -8.80 -10.38
CA LEU A 29 -1.73 -10.00 -11.23
C LEU A 29 -0.62 -10.06 -12.29
N THR A 30 0.03 -8.93 -12.59
CA THR A 30 0.96 -8.81 -13.72
C THR A 30 2.36 -9.35 -13.43
N GLN A 31 2.70 -9.56 -12.17
CA GLN A 31 4.01 -10.06 -11.79
C GLN A 31 4.00 -10.89 -10.51
N LYS A 32 4.92 -11.85 -10.45
CA LYS A 32 5.09 -12.78 -9.32
C LYS A 32 6.53 -12.81 -8.77
N LYS A 33 7.41 -11.94 -9.27
CA LYS A 33 8.87 -12.01 -9.03
C LYS A 33 9.42 -10.89 -8.17
N HIS A 34 8.74 -9.74 -8.10
CA HIS A 34 9.26 -8.53 -7.48
C HIS A 34 8.43 -8.21 -6.24
N PHE A 35 9.05 -8.38 -5.08
CA PHE A 35 8.46 -8.11 -3.76
C PHE A 35 9.06 -6.84 -3.16
N ALA A 36 8.28 -6.10 -2.38
CA ALA A 36 8.78 -4.97 -1.62
C ALA A 36 8.31 -5.03 -0.16
N ASN A 37 9.24 -4.71 0.74
CA ASN A 37 9.00 -4.64 2.19
C ASN A 37 8.47 -5.97 2.77
N ASP A 38 8.92 -7.10 2.24
CA ASP A 38 8.61 -8.45 2.73
C ASP A 38 9.94 -9.18 2.96
N HIS A 39 10.22 -9.54 4.21
CA HIS A 39 11.43 -10.25 4.58
C HIS A 39 11.45 -11.67 3.97
N GLU A 40 10.29 -12.27 3.77
CA GLU A 40 10.13 -13.63 3.23
C GLU A 40 9.82 -13.64 1.73
N SER A 41 9.51 -12.47 1.14
CA SER A 41 9.20 -12.32 -0.29
C SER A 41 8.05 -13.22 -0.77
N GLU A 42 7.02 -13.43 0.06
CA GLU A 42 5.92 -14.33 -0.26
C GLU A 42 4.62 -13.60 -0.63
N SER A 43 4.38 -12.42 -0.07
CA SER A 43 3.03 -11.83 -0.07
C SER A 43 2.94 -10.40 -0.61
N LYS A 44 4.00 -9.59 -0.51
CA LYS A 44 3.95 -8.16 -0.88
C LYS A 44 4.53 -7.88 -2.27
N LEU A 45 3.85 -8.35 -3.30
CA LEU A 45 4.21 -8.08 -4.71
C LEU A 45 4.11 -6.57 -5.02
N ILE A 46 5.06 -6.02 -5.75
CA ILE A 46 5.04 -4.61 -6.16
C ILE A 46 3.92 -4.39 -7.18
N ALA A 47 3.11 -3.34 -7.03
CA ALA A 47 2.12 -2.98 -8.03
C ALA A 47 2.77 -2.23 -9.21
N THR A 48 2.35 -2.54 -10.44
CA THR A 48 2.93 -1.93 -11.65
C THR A 48 1.89 -1.20 -12.48
N SER A 49 2.35 -0.27 -13.32
CA SER A 49 1.50 0.48 -14.26
C SER A 49 0.75 -0.40 -15.29
N LYS A 50 1.09 -1.68 -15.37
CA LYS A 50 0.42 -2.67 -16.22
C LYS A 50 -0.78 -3.34 -15.55
N GLU A 51 -1.07 -3.02 -14.28
CA GLU A 51 -2.27 -3.48 -13.58
C GLU A 51 -3.51 -2.76 -14.15
N ILE A 52 -3.89 -3.13 -15.38
CA ILE A 52 -5.06 -2.64 -16.11
C ILE A 52 -6.16 -3.71 -16.10
N GLY A 53 -7.43 -3.29 -16.18
CA GLY A 53 -8.61 -4.16 -16.10
C GLY A 53 -9.13 -4.33 -14.66
N GLN A 54 -9.57 -5.55 -14.33
CA GLN A 54 -10.13 -5.93 -13.03
C GLN A 54 -9.04 -6.49 -12.12
N THR A 55 -8.29 -5.60 -11.49
CA THR A 55 -7.19 -5.96 -10.58
C THR A 55 -7.57 -5.76 -9.12
N LEU A 56 -8.83 -5.43 -8.83
CA LEU A 56 -9.33 -5.27 -7.46
C LEU A 56 -9.97 -6.57 -6.96
N GLU A 57 -10.06 -6.73 -5.65
CA GLU A 57 -10.68 -7.91 -5.05
C GLU A 57 -12.20 -7.90 -5.18
N LYS A 58 -12.85 -6.78 -4.84
CA LYS A 58 -14.31 -6.64 -4.97
C LYS A 58 -14.74 -6.06 -6.31
N ASN A 59 -13.81 -5.46 -7.06
CA ASN A 59 -14.04 -4.79 -8.34
C ASN A 59 -15.18 -3.76 -8.32
N THR A 60 -15.51 -3.24 -7.14
CA THR A 60 -16.60 -2.28 -6.96
C THR A 60 -16.30 -1.31 -5.82
N PHE A 61 -16.56 -0.04 -6.08
CA PHE A 61 -16.59 1.01 -5.06
C PHE A 61 -18.02 1.39 -4.67
N GLY A 62 -18.99 0.48 -4.85
CA GLY A 62 -20.40 0.73 -4.52
C GLY A 62 -21.11 1.41 -5.68
N LYS A 63 -21.78 2.53 -5.44
CA LYS A 63 -22.52 3.28 -6.48
C LYS A 63 -21.69 4.41 -7.08
N CYS A 64 -21.75 4.60 -8.40
CA CYS A 64 -20.97 5.62 -9.11
C CYS A 64 -21.82 6.86 -9.45
N LYS A 65 -21.41 8.04 -8.96
CA LYS A 65 -22.06 9.33 -9.31
C LYS A 65 -22.03 9.65 -10.81
N LYS A 66 -21.12 9.04 -11.56
CA LYS A 66 -21.00 9.23 -13.02
C LYS A 66 -21.90 8.32 -13.84
N GLN A 67 -22.60 7.38 -13.21
CA GLN A 67 -23.54 6.49 -13.88
C GLN A 67 -24.95 6.66 -13.27
N PRO A 68 -25.63 7.79 -13.54
CA PRO A 68 -27.01 7.98 -13.13
C PRO A 68 -27.93 7.03 -13.91
N SER A 69 -28.86 6.37 -13.20
CA SER A 69 -29.91 5.53 -13.76
C SER A 69 -31.24 5.90 -13.13
N GLY A 70 -31.95 6.85 -13.76
CA GLY A 70 -33.20 7.39 -13.24
C GLY A 70 -32.97 8.12 -11.91
N ASN A 71 -33.63 7.64 -10.85
CA ASN A 71 -33.56 8.21 -9.50
C ASN A 71 -32.43 7.63 -8.62
N ASP A 72 -31.65 6.69 -9.15
CA ASP A 72 -30.56 6.02 -8.43
C ASP A 72 -29.28 5.97 -9.30
N TYR A 73 -28.19 5.47 -8.74
CA TYR A 73 -26.91 5.32 -9.42
C TYR A 73 -26.55 3.85 -9.64
N LEU A 74 -26.01 3.54 -10.81
CA LEU A 74 -25.56 2.17 -11.12
C LEU A 74 -24.36 1.76 -10.25
N PRO A 75 -24.22 0.46 -9.98
CA PRO A 75 -23.04 -0.07 -9.30
C PRO A 75 -21.80 0.18 -10.15
N CYS A 76 -20.75 0.67 -9.51
CA CYS A 76 -19.45 0.93 -10.11
C CYS A 76 -18.78 -0.42 -10.40
N VAL A 77 -18.51 -0.70 -11.67
CA VAL A 77 -17.61 -1.77 -12.10
C VAL A 77 -16.25 -1.15 -12.36
N VAL A 78 -15.27 -1.50 -11.53
CA VAL A 78 -13.95 -0.88 -11.62
C VAL A 78 -13.14 -1.58 -12.68
N GLN A 79 -12.81 -0.84 -13.73
CA GLN A 79 -11.90 -1.28 -14.79
C GLN A 79 -10.82 -0.21 -14.94
N ILE A 80 -9.58 -0.54 -14.59
CA ILE A 80 -8.48 0.41 -14.68
C ILE A 80 -7.99 0.46 -16.13
N THR A 81 -8.10 1.62 -16.78
CA THR A 81 -7.63 1.80 -18.17
C THR A 81 -6.19 2.28 -18.23
N LYS A 82 -5.80 3.16 -17.30
CA LYS A 82 -4.48 3.78 -17.28
C LYS A 82 -4.08 4.20 -15.87
N TRP A 83 -2.78 4.12 -15.60
CA TRP A 83 -2.14 4.71 -14.42
C TRP A 83 -1.38 5.99 -14.80
N SER A 84 -1.36 6.94 -13.88
CA SER A 84 -0.63 8.21 -13.95
C SER A 84 0.27 8.36 -12.71
N ASN A 85 1.29 9.22 -12.79
CA ASN A 85 2.26 9.46 -11.70
C ASN A 85 2.97 8.20 -11.18
N PHE A 86 3.37 7.30 -12.09
CA PHE A 86 4.22 6.15 -11.76
C PHE A 86 5.69 6.54 -11.79
N TYR A 87 6.55 5.72 -11.18
CA TYR A 87 7.99 5.96 -11.14
C TYR A 87 8.64 5.59 -12.48
N GLU A 88 9.13 6.59 -13.23
CA GLU A 88 9.62 6.38 -14.60
C GLU A 88 11.04 5.84 -14.71
N LYS A 89 11.86 6.05 -13.66
CA LYS A 89 13.29 5.73 -13.69
C LYS A 89 13.58 4.23 -13.59
N VAL A 90 12.61 3.43 -13.15
CA VAL A 90 12.78 1.97 -12.98
C VAL A 90 11.66 1.26 -13.72
N THR A 91 12.05 0.34 -14.58
CA THR A 91 11.16 -0.55 -15.32
C THR A 91 11.41 -1.97 -14.85
N LEU A 92 10.34 -2.68 -14.44
CA LEU A 92 10.44 -4.05 -13.97
C LEU A 92 10.54 -5.02 -15.15
N SER A 93 10.87 -6.27 -14.85
CA SER A 93 11.01 -7.35 -15.86
C SER A 93 9.73 -7.59 -16.68
N ASN A 94 8.57 -7.11 -16.21
CA ASN A 94 7.31 -7.17 -16.94
C ASN A 94 7.08 -5.94 -17.86
N ASN A 95 8.08 -5.07 -18.04
CA ASN A 95 7.99 -3.75 -18.68
C ASN A 95 6.98 -2.81 -18.00
N GLY A 96 6.60 -3.09 -16.75
CA GLY A 96 5.75 -2.23 -15.93
C GLY A 96 6.59 -1.24 -15.12
N LYS A 97 6.10 -0.02 -14.96
CA LYS A 97 6.69 0.99 -14.07
C LYS A 97 6.13 0.82 -12.65
N ILE A 98 6.92 1.16 -11.64
CA ILE A 98 6.51 1.03 -10.23
C ILE A 98 5.44 2.06 -9.89
N LEU A 99 4.36 1.63 -9.23
CA LEU A 99 3.37 2.56 -8.68
C LEU A 99 3.85 3.13 -7.33
N LEU A 100 3.60 4.41 -7.15
CA LEU A 100 3.88 5.18 -5.95
C LEU A 100 2.57 5.58 -5.25
N GLU A 101 2.65 6.03 -4.00
CA GLU A 101 1.49 6.51 -3.24
C GLU A 101 0.71 7.66 -3.91
N ASP A 102 1.37 8.46 -4.75
CA ASP A 102 0.79 9.54 -5.54
C ASP A 102 0.31 9.10 -6.93
N SER A 103 0.49 7.82 -7.27
CA SER A 103 -0.05 7.26 -8.49
C SER A 103 -1.59 7.28 -8.48
N LYS A 104 -2.17 7.58 -9.63
CA LYS A 104 -3.62 7.64 -9.80
C LYS A 104 -4.06 6.75 -10.95
N ALA A 105 -5.23 6.15 -10.82
CA ALA A 105 -5.81 5.30 -11.83
C ALA A 105 -7.02 5.97 -12.50
N THR A 106 -7.21 5.68 -13.78
CA THR A 106 -8.33 6.13 -14.59
C THR A 106 -9.30 4.97 -14.83
N CYS A 107 -10.60 5.26 -14.74
CA CYS A 107 -11.70 4.35 -15.04
C CYS A 107 -12.44 4.82 -16.30
N PRO A 108 -12.94 3.94 -17.19
CA PRO A 108 -13.61 4.34 -18.43
C PRO A 108 -14.91 5.12 -18.19
N MET A 109 -15.58 4.88 -17.06
CA MET A 109 -16.82 5.58 -16.67
C MET A 109 -16.54 6.89 -15.93
N GLY A 110 -15.30 7.10 -15.49
CA GLY A 110 -14.88 8.25 -14.70
C GLY A 110 -14.18 9.32 -15.54
N THR A 111 -13.54 10.25 -14.84
CA THR A 111 -12.57 11.17 -15.45
C THR A 111 -11.17 10.58 -15.35
N THR A 112 -10.22 11.19 -16.06
CA THR A 112 -8.79 10.94 -15.85
C THR A 112 -8.43 11.07 -14.36
N ASP A 113 -7.64 10.13 -13.85
CA ASP A 113 -7.10 10.11 -12.48
C ASP A 113 -8.16 10.09 -11.36
N CYS A 114 -9.29 9.41 -11.59
CA CYS A 114 -10.40 9.36 -10.63
C CYS A 114 -10.20 8.43 -9.42
N ILE A 115 -9.25 7.50 -9.48
CA ILE A 115 -8.96 6.54 -8.42
C ILE A 115 -7.62 6.92 -7.78
N SER A 116 -7.63 7.12 -6.46
CA SER A 116 -6.46 7.44 -5.65
C SER A 116 -6.09 6.31 -4.71
N ILE A 117 -4.80 6.12 -4.47
CA ILE A 117 -4.30 5.17 -3.47
C ILE A 117 -4.38 5.84 -2.09
N THR A 118 -5.10 5.23 -1.15
CA THR A 118 -5.21 5.71 0.23
C THR A 118 -4.19 5.04 1.15
N LYS A 119 -3.94 3.75 0.94
CA LYS A 119 -2.92 2.99 1.66
C LYS A 119 -2.08 2.25 0.64
N ASN A 120 -0.76 2.39 0.75
CA ASN A 120 0.22 1.73 -0.13
C ASN A 120 0.31 0.21 0.08
N GLY A 121 -0.34 -0.35 1.11
CA GLY A 121 -0.31 -1.78 1.44
C GLY A 121 0.95 -2.22 2.20
N GLN A 122 1.94 -1.33 2.35
CA GLN A 122 3.15 -1.63 3.09
C GLN A 122 2.86 -1.63 4.60
N LYS A 123 3.27 -2.70 5.29
CA LYS A 123 3.31 -2.73 6.76
C LYS A 123 4.72 -2.42 7.21
N ALA A 124 4.89 -1.38 8.02
CA ALA A 124 6.20 -1.09 8.62
C ALA A 124 6.55 -2.20 9.60
N GLU A 125 7.57 -2.99 9.29
CA GLU A 125 8.10 -4.02 10.18
C GLU A 125 9.20 -3.41 11.04
N LEU A 126 9.04 -3.52 12.36
CA LEU A 126 10.04 -3.08 13.32
C LEU A 126 11.20 -4.08 13.32
N THR A 127 12.30 -3.70 12.71
CA THR A 127 13.54 -4.49 12.79
C THR A 127 14.37 -4.10 14.02
N LYS A 128 15.32 -4.96 14.43
CA LYS A 128 16.23 -4.70 15.56
C LYS A 128 16.89 -3.31 15.50
N THR A 129 17.26 -2.86 14.31
CA THR A 129 17.84 -1.53 14.08
C THR A 129 16.91 -0.38 14.45
N HIS A 130 15.59 -0.55 14.30
CA HIS A 130 14.59 0.43 14.72
C HIS A 130 14.52 0.52 16.25
N PHE A 131 14.56 -0.62 16.95
CA PHE A 131 14.65 -0.65 18.41
C PHE A 131 15.93 0.04 18.89
N MET A 132 17.08 -0.31 18.32
CA MET A 132 18.37 0.29 18.70
C MET A 132 18.38 1.82 18.57
N LYS A 133 17.76 2.36 17.50
CA LYS A 133 17.62 3.80 17.27
C LYS A 133 16.49 4.47 18.05
N ALA A 134 15.57 3.71 18.64
CA ALA A 134 14.48 4.27 19.44
C ALA A 134 15.03 4.89 20.73
N ASN A 135 14.47 6.05 21.12
CA ASN A 135 14.84 6.73 22.35
C ASN A 135 14.26 5.96 23.56
N PRO A 136 15.10 5.37 24.43
CA PRO A 136 14.63 4.50 25.51
C PRO A 136 13.74 5.24 26.51
N MET A 137 14.00 6.53 26.77
CA MET A 137 13.16 7.32 27.69
C MET A 137 11.74 7.47 27.15
N ILE A 138 11.58 7.88 25.90
CA ILE A 138 10.26 8.08 25.28
C ILE A 138 9.51 6.75 25.23
N SER A 139 10.21 5.69 24.85
CA SER A 139 9.57 4.40 24.67
C SER A 139 9.19 3.75 26.01
N ASN A 140 9.95 3.95 27.10
CA ASN A 140 9.57 3.53 28.46
C ASN A 140 8.40 4.35 29.02
N ILE A 141 8.24 5.63 28.62
CA ILE A 141 7.06 6.43 29.00
C ILE A 141 5.80 5.90 28.29
N ILE A 142 5.90 5.55 27.01
CA ILE A 142 4.77 5.03 26.22
C ILE A 142 4.41 3.61 26.66
N ASN A 143 5.39 2.79 27.01
CA ASN A 143 5.19 1.42 27.47
C ASN A 143 6.00 1.13 28.75
N PRO A 144 5.47 1.48 29.94
CA PRO A 144 6.17 1.32 31.21
C PRO A 144 6.40 -0.14 31.64
N LEU A 145 5.71 -1.09 31.00
CA LEU A 145 5.80 -2.52 31.32
C LEU A 145 6.96 -3.22 30.60
N VAL A 146 7.62 -2.54 29.66
CA VAL A 146 8.73 -3.10 28.90
C VAL A 146 9.94 -2.19 29.10
N ASP A 147 11.00 -2.70 29.74
CA ASP A 147 12.28 -1.99 29.76
C ASP A 147 13.00 -2.20 28.43
N ILE A 148 13.05 -1.12 27.66
CA ILE A 148 13.60 -1.16 26.30
C ILE A 148 15.12 -1.20 26.31
N SER A 149 15.75 -0.89 27.45
CA SER A 149 17.19 -1.05 27.67
C SER A 149 17.54 -2.53 27.82
N GLU A 150 16.78 -3.25 28.63
CA GLU A 150 16.90 -4.71 28.81
C GLU A 150 16.62 -5.45 27.50
N PHE A 151 15.52 -5.09 26.83
CA PHE A 151 15.15 -5.65 25.53
C PHE A 151 16.20 -5.40 24.43
N LYS A 152 16.88 -4.23 24.43
CA LYS A 152 18.00 -3.95 23.51
C LYS A 152 19.19 -4.86 23.76
N ASN A 153 19.48 -5.20 25.01
CA ASN A 153 20.59 -6.07 25.37
C ASN A 153 20.34 -7.52 24.92
N GLU A 154 19.13 -8.02 25.14
CA GLU A 154 18.70 -9.34 24.63
C GLU A 154 18.81 -9.44 23.10
N LEU A 155 18.42 -8.38 22.37
CA LEU A 155 18.46 -8.37 20.90
C LEU A 155 19.88 -8.43 20.31
N ASN A 156 20.89 -7.97 21.05
CA ASN A 156 22.30 -7.98 20.65
C ASN A 156 23.04 -9.27 21.01
N GLY A 157 22.40 -10.22 21.70
CA GLY A 157 23.01 -11.50 22.06
C GLY A 157 24.17 -11.38 23.05
N VAL A 158 24.20 -10.34 23.87
CA VAL A 158 25.10 -10.30 25.03
C VAL A 158 24.41 -11.12 26.12
N PRO A 159 24.97 -12.26 26.56
CA PRO A 159 24.41 -13.03 27.67
C PRO A 159 24.35 -12.14 28.91
N GLU A 160 23.30 -12.33 29.72
CA GLU A 160 23.13 -11.73 31.03
C GLU A 160 24.49 -11.65 31.75
N VAL A 161 24.95 -10.43 32.02
CA VAL A 161 25.94 -10.26 33.09
C VAL A 161 25.13 -10.35 34.37
N GLU A 162 25.12 -11.55 34.97
CA GLU A 162 24.76 -11.75 36.37
C GLU A 162 25.34 -10.62 37.22
N LYS A 163 24.47 -9.90 37.94
CA LYS A 163 24.62 -9.56 39.36
C LYS A 163 23.41 -8.79 39.89
#